data_AF-A0A655AFV9-F1
#
_entry.id   AF-A0A655AFV9-F1
#
_cell.length_a   1.000
_cell.length_b   1.000
_cell.length_c   1.000
_cell.angle_alpha   90.00
_cell.angle_beta   90.00
_cell.angle_gamma   90.00
#
_symmetry.space_group_name_H-M   'P 1'
#
loop_
_entity.id
_entity.type
_entity.pdbx_description
1 polymer ?
#
loop_
_entity_poly.entity_id
_entity_poly.type
_entity_poly.pdbx_seq_one_letter_code
_entity_poly.pdbx_strand_id
1 'polypeptide(L)'
;MRKRAKADAQLAISVNTRQLIGVAGLGAERIHRAMALPGGIEGALGVLELHPLLNPAGYVLAETSPDRLVVHNSPAHADGAWISLCTPASVQPLQAIATAVDPHLKVRISGTDTDWTAELIEADAPASELPEVLVAKVSRGSVFQFEPRRSLPLTVK
;
A
#
# COMPACT_ATOMS: atom_id res chain seq x y z
N MET A 1 -5.44 8.61 16.84
CA MET A 1 -6.59 7.66 16.84
C MET A 1 -6.88 7.08 18.22
N ARG A 2 -5.97 6.32 18.86
CA ARG A 2 -6.19 5.66 20.18
C ARG A 2 -6.81 6.56 21.27
N LYS A 3 -6.34 7.81 21.44
CA LYS A 3 -6.92 8.76 22.42
C LYS A 3 -8.36 9.21 22.11
N ARG A 4 -8.81 9.15 20.86
CA ARG A 4 -10.16 9.61 20.43
C ARG A 4 -11.20 8.47 20.39
N ALA A 5 -10.76 7.21 20.34
CA ALA A 5 -11.65 6.04 20.27
C ALA A 5 -12.27 5.64 21.63
N LYS A 6 -12.13 6.44 22.69
CA LYS A 6 -12.67 6.18 24.05
C LYS A 6 -12.54 4.71 24.50
N ALA A 7 -11.33 4.16 24.39
CA ALA A 7 -10.99 2.76 24.75
C ALA A 7 -11.60 1.64 23.88
N ASP A 8 -12.27 1.95 22.76
CA ASP A 8 -12.69 0.94 21.79
C ASP A 8 -11.51 0.57 20.86
N ALA A 9 -10.82 -0.51 21.23
CA ALA A 9 -9.70 -1.06 20.46
C ALA A 9 -10.13 -1.55 19.08
N GLN A 10 -11.33 -2.12 18.95
CA GLN A 10 -11.82 -2.68 17.70
C GLN A 10 -12.16 -1.56 16.70
N LEU A 11 -12.80 -0.49 17.17
CA LEU A 11 -13.03 0.69 16.36
C LEU A 11 -11.71 1.33 15.92
N ALA A 12 -10.72 1.42 16.82
CA ALA A 12 -9.41 1.96 16.47
C ALA A 12 -8.72 1.15 15.37
N ILE A 13 -8.75 -0.19 15.46
CA ILE A 13 -8.22 -1.08 14.41
C ILE A 13 -8.96 -0.85 13.10
N SER A 14 -10.30 -0.89 13.12
CA SER A 14 -11.13 -0.68 11.92
C SER A 14 -10.84 0.64 11.21
N VAL A 15 -10.71 1.74 11.96
CA VAL A 15 -10.38 3.04 11.39
C VAL A 15 -8.96 3.08 10.83
N ASN A 16 -7.98 2.56 11.56
CA ASN A 16 -6.59 2.52 11.10
C ASN A 16 -6.44 1.66 9.85
N THR A 17 -7.11 0.50 9.76
CA THR A 17 -7.11 -0.36 8.58
C THR A 17 -7.68 0.37 7.37
N ARG A 18 -8.81 1.07 7.50
CA ARG A 18 -9.37 1.87 6.40
C ARG A 18 -8.42 2.98 5.94
N GLN A 19 -7.78 3.67 6.88
CA GLN A 19 -6.76 4.66 6.54
C GLN A 19 -5.58 4.03 5.81
N LEU A 20 -5.11 2.86 6.27
CA LEU A 20 -4.04 2.13 5.63
C LEU A 20 -4.41 1.72 4.20
N ILE A 21 -5.61 1.19 3.96
CA ILE A 21 -6.09 0.83 2.61
C ILE A 21 -5.94 2.02 1.65
N GLY A 22 -6.44 3.20 2.05
CA GLY A 22 -6.36 4.40 1.22
C GLY A 22 -4.92 4.85 0.96
N VAL A 23 -4.08 4.91 2.00
CA VAL A 23 -2.67 5.31 1.86
C VAL A 23 -1.87 4.31 1.05
N ALA A 24 -2.13 3.00 1.22
CA ALA A 24 -1.44 1.94 0.51
C ALA A 24 -1.74 1.96 -1.00
N GLY A 25 -3.01 2.09 -1.39
CA GLY A 25 -3.38 2.21 -2.80
C GLY A 25 -2.77 3.47 -3.46
N LEU A 26 -2.91 4.63 -2.82
CA LEU A 26 -2.37 5.88 -3.38
C LEU A 26 -0.83 5.91 -3.41
N GLY A 27 -0.19 5.34 -2.39
CA GLY A 27 1.25 5.18 -2.34
C GLY A 27 1.75 4.31 -3.49
N ALA A 28 1.10 3.17 -3.69
CA ALA A 28 1.37 2.26 -4.79
C ALA A 28 1.23 2.92 -6.17
N GLU A 29 0.13 3.64 -6.44
CA GLU A 29 -0.06 4.35 -7.72
C GLU A 29 1.06 5.35 -8.01
N ARG A 30 1.49 6.08 -6.97
CA ARG A 30 2.55 7.08 -7.09
C ARG A 30 3.89 6.42 -7.36
N ILE A 31 4.22 5.36 -6.63
CA ILE A 31 5.47 4.61 -6.82
C ILE A 31 5.50 3.98 -8.21
N HIS A 32 4.43 3.27 -8.58
CA HIS A 32 4.27 2.61 -9.88
C HIS A 32 4.54 3.57 -11.04
N ARG A 33 3.90 4.75 -11.00
CA ARG A 33 4.08 5.81 -11.99
C ARG A 33 5.47 6.43 -11.96
N ALA A 34 5.97 6.78 -10.78
CA ALA A 34 7.25 7.47 -10.63
C ALA A 34 8.43 6.61 -11.09
N MET A 35 8.33 5.30 -10.89
CA MET A 35 9.36 4.33 -11.26
C MET A 35 9.15 3.70 -12.64
N ALA A 36 8.05 4.04 -13.34
CA ALA A 36 7.66 3.48 -14.62
C ALA A 36 7.69 1.94 -14.64
N LEU A 37 7.18 1.34 -13.56
CA LEU A 37 7.15 -0.13 -13.39
C LEU A 37 6.12 -0.76 -14.35
N PRO A 38 6.32 -2.03 -14.76
CA PRO A 38 5.35 -2.73 -15.59
C PRO A 38 4.03 -2.99 -14.84
N GLY A 39 3.00 -3.46 -15.55
CA GLY A 39 1.81 -4.03 -14.93
C GLY A 39 2.06 -5.44 -14.40
N GLY A 40 1.00 -6.14 -13.98
CA GLY A 40 1.07 -7.52 -13.52
C GLY A 40 1.89 -7.73 -12.23
N ILE A 41 2.19 -9.00 -11.95
CA ILE A 41 2.83 -9.44 -10.70
C ILE A 41 4.22 -8.79 -10.52
N GLU A 42 5.01 -8.71 -11.59
CA GLU A 42 6.34 -8.08 -11.58
C GLU A 42 6.27 -6.63 -11.08
N GLY A 43 5.36 -5.83 -11.65
CA GLY A 43 5.15 -4.46 -11.25
C GLY A 43 4.72 -4.35 -9.79
N ALA A 44 3.84 -5.25 -9.33
CA ALA A 44 3.31 -5.22 -7.98
C ALA A 44 4.37 -5.55 -6.94
N LEU A 45 5.27 -6.49 -7.22
CA LEU A 45 6.42 -6.78 -6.36
C LEU A 45 7.41 -5.61 -6.33
N GLY A 46 7.72 -5.01 -7.49
CA GLY A 46 8.58 -3.83 -7.55
C GLY A 46 8.01 -2.63 -6.76
N VAL A 47 6.68 -2.46 -6.75
CA VAL A 47 6.04 -1.46 -5.89
C VAL A 47 6.17 -1.83 -4.42
N LEU A 48 5.92 -3.09 -4.05
CA LEU A 48 6.01 -3.56 -2.67
C LEU A 48 7.40 -3.33 -2.07
N GLU A 49 8.46 -3.61 -2.82
CA GLU A 49 9.85 -3.39 -2.39
C GLU A 49 10.13 -1.93 -1.98
N LEU A 50 9.49 -0.97 -2.64
CA LEU A 50 9.65 0.46 -2.38
C LEU A 50 8.58 1.03 -1.42
N HIS A 51 7.52 0.27 -1.14
CA HIS A 51 6.36 0.79 -0.45
C HIS A 51 6.67 1.06 1.03
N PRO A 52 6.24 2.20 1.61
CA PRO A 52 6.39 2.50 3.04
C PRO A 52 5.70 1.50 3.99
N LEU A 53 4.91 0.57 3.44
CA LEU A 53 4.32 -0.53 4.21
C LEU A 53 5.40 -1.55 4.62
N LEU A 54 6.43 -1.73 3.79
CA LEU A 54 7.51 -2.69 4.00
C LEU A 54 8.85 -2.02 4.35
N ASN A 55 8.86 -0.69 4.46
CA ASN A 55 10.07 0.09 4.69
C ASN A 55 9.98 0.90 6.00
N PRO A 56 11.11 1.12 6.69
CA PRO A 56 12.47 0.74 6.31
C PRO A 56 12.79 -0.75 6.54
N ALA A 57 13.73 -1.28 5.74
CA ALA A 57 14.28 -2.63 5.92
C ALA A 57 14.89 -2.81 7.32
N GLY A 58 14.68 -3.99 7.92
CA GLY A 58 15.11 -4.30 9.28
C GLY A 58 14.14 -3.85 10.37
N TYR A 59 13.23 -2.90 10.07
CA TYR A 59 12.10 -2.59 10.93
C TYR A 59 10.88 -3.45 10.58
N VAL A 60 10.61 -3.60 9.29
CA VAL A 60 9.73 -4.63 8.73
C VAL A 60 10.62 -5.72 8.13
N LEU A 61 10.45 -6.96 8.59
CA LEU A 61 11.16 -8.12 8.05
C LEU A 61 10.27 -8.77 7.00
N ALA A 62 10.57 -8.50 5.73
CA ALA A 62 9.81 -8.97 4.60
C ALA A 62 10.73 -9.29 3.42
N GLU A 63 10.36 -10.29 2.64
CA GLU A 63 11.11 -10.78 1.49
C GLU A 63 10.17 -10.94 0.29
N THR A 64 10.53 -10.33 -0.84
CA THR A 64 9.85 -10.56 -2.12
C THR A 64 10.49 -11.73 -2.85
N SER A 65 9.65 -12.51 -3.52
CA SER A 65 10.05 -13.54 -4.48
C SER A 65 9.09 -13.50 -5.67
N PRO A 66 9.33 -14.20 -6.80
CA PRO A 66 8.71 -13.90 -8.10
C PRO A 66 7.19 -13.76 -8.14
N ASP A 67 6.45 -14.38 -7.22
CA ASP A 67 4.99 -14.35 -7.16
C ASP A 67 4.43 -14.10 -5.74
N ARG A 68 5.28 -13.85 -4.76
CA ARG A 68 4.86 -13.75 -3.36
C ARG A 68 5.72 -12.82 -2.53
N LEU A 69 5.09 -12.29 -1.49
CA LEU A 69 5.70 -11.55 -0.40
C LEU A 69 5.63 -12.42 0.86
N VAL A 70 6.77 -12.66 1.51
CA VAL A 70 6.85 -13.33 2.80
C VAL A 70 7.12 -12.28 3.87
N VAL A 71 6.35 -12.27 4.95
CA VAL A 71 6.53 -11.37 6.08
C VAL A 71 6.77 -12.18 7.34
N HIS A 72 7.74 -11.73 8.11
CA HIS A 72 8.13 -12.32 9.38
C HIS A 72 7.82 -11.38 10.55
N ASN A 73 7.66 -11.97 11.73
CA ASN A 73 7.55 -11.21 12.95
C ASN A 73 8.78 -10.29 13.10
N SER A 74 8.53 -9.03 13.43
CA SER A 74 9.51 -7.95 13.34
C SER A 74 9.18 -6.83 14.33
N PRO A 75 10.12 -5.91 14.62
CA PRO A 75 9.88 -4.79 15.54
C PRO A 75 8.62 -3.99 15.20
N ALA A 76 8.30 -3.85 13.91
CA ALA A 76 7.08 -3.19 13.44
C ALA A 76 5.78 -3.82 14.00
N HIS A 77 5.74 -5.13 14.22
CA HIS A 77 4.59 -5.80 14.82
C HIS A 77 4.46 -5.46 16.32
N ALA A 78 5.58 -5.45 17.05
CA ALA A 78 5.60 -5.09 18.47
C ALA A 78 5.13 -3.65 18.71
N ASP A 79 5.45 -2.74 17.79
CA ASP A 79 5.03 -1.33 17.85
C ASP A 79 3.60 -1.09 17.38
N GLY A 80 2.97 -2.09 16.73
CA GLY A 80 1.67 -1.94 16.08
C GLY A 80 1.70 -0.99 14.89
N ALA A 81 2.79 -1.02 14.11
CA ALA A 81 2.95 -0.26 12.87
C ALA A 81 2.01 -0.80 11.77
N TRP A 82 1.96 -0.14 10.61
CA TRP A 82 0.99 -0.49 9.56
C TRP A 82 1.02 -1.95 9.11
N ILE A 83 2.20 -2.58 9.04
CA ILE A 83 2.30 -3.99 8.66
C ILE A 83 1.54 -4.92 9.64
N SER A 84 1.41 -4.52 10.91
CA SER A 84 0.65 -5.29 11.92
C SER A 84 -0.86 -5.26 11.68
N LEU A 85 -1.34 -4.46 10.72
CA LEU A 85 -2.74 -4.44 10.27
C LEU A 85 -2.96 -5.31 9.04
N CYS A 86 -1.89 -5.87 8.45
CA CYS A 86 -1.96 -6.81 7.35
C CYS A 86 -1.89 -8.22 7.92
N THR A 87 -2.98 -8.97 7.77
CA THR A 87 -3.09 -10.34 8.27
C THR A 87 -3.93 -11.18 7.30
N PRO A 88 -3.99 -12.51 7.45
CA PRO A 88 -4.93 -13.35 6.69
C PRO A 88 -6.39 -12.87 6.76
N ALA A 89 -6.79 -12.19 7.85
CA ALA A 89 -8.12 -11.62 8.02
C ALA A 89 -8.25 -10.16 7.49
N SER A 90 -7.15 -9.51 7.14
CA SER A 90 -7.11 -8.13 6.65
C SER A 90 -6.20 -7.98 5.42
N VAL A 91 -6.67 -8.54 4.31
CA VAL A 91 -5.96 -8.60 3.02
C VAL A 91 -6.04 -7.27 2.24
N GLN A 92 -7.06 -6.46 2.53
CA GLN A 92 -7.42 -5.27 1.74
C GLN A 92 -6.28 -4.25 1.56
N PRO A 93 -5.39 -3.99 2.54
CA PRO A 93 -4.24 -3.13 2.34
C PRO A 93 -3.32 -3.59 1.19
N LEU A 94 -3.00 -4.88 1.12
CA LEU A 94 -2.17 -5.45 0.05
C LEU A 94 -2.95 -5.50 -1.27
N GLN A 95 -4.24 -5.81 -1.21
CA GLN A 95 -5.10 -5.78 -2.39
C GLN A 95 -5.16 -4.37 -3.01
N ALA A 96 -5.18 -3.31 -2.19
CA ALA A 96 -5.14 -1.93 -2.68
C ALA A 96 -3.85 -1.64 -3.47
N ILE A 97 -2.71 -2.15 -3.00
CA ILE A 97 -1.41 -2.04 -3.69
C ILE A 97 -1.44 -2.80 -5.01
N ALA A 98 -1.93 -4.04 -5.00
CA ALA A 98 -2.01 -4.86 -6.21
C ALA A 98 -2.92 -4.21 -7.27
N THR A 99 -4.12 -3.77 -6.88
CA THR A 99 -5.08 -3.10 -7.79
C THR A 99 -4.55 -1.78 -8.33
N ALA A 100 -3.74 -1.04 -7.57
CA ALA A 100 -3.10 0.18 -8.03
C ALA A 100 -2.09 -0.06 -9.17
N VAL A 101 -1.51 -1.25 -9.25
CA VAL A 101 -0.60 -1.66 -10.32
C VAL A 101 -1.34 -2.30 -11.47
N ASP A 102 -2.20 -3.27 -11.16
CA ASP A 102 -3.02 -3.98 -12.14
C ASP A 102 -4.32 -4.48 -11.49
N PRO A 103 -5.49 -4.06 -11.98
CA PRO A 103 -6.77 -4.45 -11.40
C PRO A 103 -7.06 -5.96 -11.54
N HIS A 104 -6.36 -6.70 -12.39
CA HIS A 104 -6.53 -8.16 -12.52
C HIS A 104 -5.74 -8.95 -11.47
N LEU A 105 -4.98 -8.30 -10.60
CA LEU A 105 -4.28 -8.99 -9.52
C LEU A 105 -5.16 -9.18 -8.30
N LYS A 106 -5.10 -10.38 -7.73
CA LYS A 106 -5.67 -10.73 -6.44
C LYS A 106 -4.58 -11.12 -5.46
N VAL A 107 -4.74 -10.72 -4.21
CA VAL A 107 -3.86 -11.11 -3.11
C VAL A 107 -4.53 -12.17 -2.26
N ARG A 108 -3.80 -13.24 -1.96
CA ARG A 108 -4.20 -14.25 -0.97
C ARG A 108 -3.14 -14.33 0.12
N ILE A 109 -3.55 -14.20 1.38
CA ILE A 109 -2.64 -14.29 2.51
C ILE A 109 -2.88 -15.59 3.27
N SER A 110 -1.81 -16.29 3.63
CA SER A 110 -1.82 -17.49 4.47
C SER A 110 -0.77 -17.36 5.59
N GLY A 111 -0.95 -18.11 6.68
CA GLY A 111 -0.07 -18.04 7.85
C GLY A 111 -0.77 -17.49 9.09
N THR A 112 -0.03 -16.75 9.91
CA THR A 112 -0.48 -16.14 11.17
C THR A 112 -0.60 -14.62 11.02
N ASP A 113 -0.97 -13.91 12.09
CA ASP A 113 -1.08 -12.45 12.08
C ASP A 113 0.28 -11.72 12.02
N THR A 114 1.40 -12.40 12.31
CA THR A 114 2.75 -11.81 12.32
C THR A 114 3.73 -12.48 11.39
N ASP A 115 3.44 -13.71 10.97
CA ASP A 115 4.26 -14.51 10.07
C ASP A 115 3.35 -15.09 8.99
N TRP A 116 3.39 -14.48 7.80
CA TRP A 116 2.47 -14.79 6.71
C TRP A 116 3.10 -14.65 5.34
N THR A 117 2.47 -15.29 4.36
CA THR A 117 2.83 -15.23 2.95
C THR A 117 1.65 -14.71 2.17
N ALA A 118 1.87 -13.65 1.39
CA ALA A 118 0.93 -13.11 0.41
C ALA A 118 1.31 -13.57 -1.00
N GLU A 119 0.42 -14.31 -1.64
CA GLU A 119 0.51 -14.73 -3.05
C GLU A 119 -0.22 -13.71 -3.93
N LEU A 120 0.42 -13.30 -5.03
CA LEU A 120 -0.22 -12.50 -6.08
C LEU A 120 -0.67 -13.42 -7.21
N ILE A 121 -1.92 -13.29 -7.61
CA ILE A 121 -2.56 -14.20 -8.57
C ILE A 121 -3.30 -13.37 -9.62
N GLU A 122 -3.13 -13.70 -10.88
CA GLU A 122 -3.92 -13.13 -11.97
C GLU A 122 -5.35 -13.67 -11.94
N ALA A 123 -6.32 -12.79 -12.13
CA ALA A 123 -7.73 -13.10 -12.18
C ALA A 123 -8.35 -12.61 -13.48
N ASP A 124 -9.31 -13.36 -14.01
CA ASP A 124 -9.97 -13.04 -15.29
C ASP A 124 -10.76 -11.73 -15.26
N ALA A 125 -11.27 -11.35 -14.08
CA ALA A 125 -12.10 -10.16 -13.90
C ALA A 125 -11.34 -9.10 -13.09
N PRO A 126 -11.36 -7.83 -13.53
CA PRO A 126 -10.73 -6.75 -12.79
C PRO A 126 -11.45 -6.51 -11.46
N ALA A 127 -10.68 -6.30 -10.40
CA ALA A 127 -11.17 -5.84 -9.12
C ALA A 127 -11.67 -4.39 -9.22
N SER A 128 -12.76 -4.09 -8.52
CA SER A 128 -13.14 -2.70 -8.29
C SER A 128 -12.17 -2.04 -7.33
N GLU A 129 -11.83 -0.78 -7.60
CA GLU A 129 -11.01 0.00 -6.69
C GLU A 129 -11.71 0.18 -5.33
N LEU A 130 -10.95 0.05 -4.25
CA LEU A 130 -11.50 0.11 -2.90
C LEU A 130 -12.01 1.53 -2.57
N PRO A 131 -13.14 1.68 -1.85
CA PRO A 131 -13.72 2.98 -1.53
C PRO A 131 -12.75 3.95 -0.82
N GLU A 132 -11.88 3.43 0.04
CA GLU A 132 -10.88 4.20 0.77
C GLU A 132 -9.84 4.86 -0.15
N VAL A 133 -9.55 4.23 -1.30
CA VAL A 133 -8.67 4.78 -2.34
C VAL A 133 -9.45 5.80 -3.19
N LEU A 134 -10.67 5.42 -3.63
CA LEU A 134 -11.53 6.27 -4.46
C LEU A 134 -11.80 7.64 -3.81
N VAL A 135 -12.10 7.67 -2.51
CA VAL A 135 -12.40 8.90 -1.77
C VAL A 135 -11.29 9.93 -1.89
N ALA A 136 -10.02 9.49 -1.87
CA ALA A 136 -8.90 10.40 -1.96
C ALA A 136 -8.73 11.01 -3.37
N LYS A 137 -9.21 10.31 -4.40
CA LYS A 137 -9.17 10.77 -5.79
C LYS A 137 -10.24 11.80 -6.12
N VAL A 138 -11.35 11.83 -5.39
CA VAL A 138 -12.46 12.78 -5.62
C VAL A 138 -11.97 14.23 -5.60
N SER A 139 -11.07 14.56 -4.68
CA SER A 139 -10.52 15.92 -4.54
C SER A 139 -9.48 16.30 -5.62
N ARG A 140 -9.07 15.37 -6.47
CA ARG A 140 -7.90 15.46 -7.38
C ARG A 140 -6.56 15.70 -6.68
N GLY A 141 -6.50 15.76 -5.35
CA GLY A 141 -5.24 15.90 -4.61
C GLY A 141 -4.25 14.75 -4.86
N SER A 142 -4.75 13.58 -5.28
CA SER A 142 -3.95 12.42 -5.64
C SER A 142 -3.22 12.54 -6.99
N VAL A 143 -3.67 13.43 -7.89
CA VAL A 143 -3.13 13.53 -9.27
C VAL A 143 -2.18 14.71 -9.50
N PHE A 144 -1.83 15.46 -8.46
CA PHE A 144 -0.82 16.51 -8.57
C PHE A 144 0.53 15.93 -9.02
N GLN A 145 1.18 16.62 -9.95
CA GLN A 145 2.52 16.30 -10.43
C GLN A 145 3.43 17.52 -10.29
N PHE A 146 4.69 17.27 -9.97
CA PHE A 146 5.71 18.31 -10.02
C PHE A 146 6.04 18.59 -11.49
N GLU A 147 5.89 19.85 -11.89
CA GLU A 147 6.28 20.31 -13.21
C GLU A 147 7.64 21.02 -13.14
N PRO A 148 8.50 20.89 -14.16
CA PRO A 148 9.70 21.70 -14.26
C PRO A 148 9.35 23.19 -14.14
N ARG A 149 10.03 23.90 -13.25
CA ARG A 149 9.81 25.33 -13.05
C ARG A 149 10.20 26.08 -14.33
N ARG A 150 9.25 26.76 -14.98
CA ARG A 150 9.57 27.79 -15.98
C ARG A 150 10.10 29.02 -15.24
N SER A 151 11.36 29.41 -15.48
CA SER A 151 11.88 30.68 -15.00
C SER A 151 11.11 31.83 -15.65
N LEU A 152 10.65 32.78 -14.84
CA LEU A 152 10.17 34.06 -15.36
C LEU A 152 11.40 34.85 -15.84
N PRO A 153 11.33 35.55 -17.00
CA PRO A 153 12.45 36.35 -17.46
C PRO A 153 12.79 37.41 -16.42
N LEU A 154 14.00 37.34 -15.88
CA LEU A 154 14.57 38.38 -15.02
C LEU A 154 15.05 39.51 -15.94
N THR A 155 14.18 40.45 -16.26
CA THR A 155 14.62 41.71 -16.89
C THR A 155 15.24 42.60 -15.81
N VAL A 156 16.56 42.65 -15.78
CA VAL A 156 17.31 43.68 -15.06
C VAL A 156 17.17 44.98 -15.87
N LYS A 157 16.67 46.05 -15.24
CA LYS A 157 16.66 47.40 -15.83
C LYS A 157 18.01 48.06 -15.65
#